data_AF-A0A2E2AEI9-F1
#
_entry.id   AF-A0A2E2AEI9-F1
#
_cell.length_a   1.000
_cell.length_b   1.000
_cell.length_c   1.000
_cell.angle_alpha   90.00
_cell.angle_beta   90.00
_cell.angle_gamma   90.00
#
_symmetry.space_group_name_H-M   'P 1'
#
loop_
_entity.id
_entity.type
_entity.pdbx_description
1 polymer ?
#
loop_
_entity_poly.entity_id
_entity_poly.type
_entity_poly.pdbx_seq_one_letter_code
_entity_poly.pdbx_strand_id
1 'polypeptide(L)'
;MKLETSLEEEVLYLYEVPGIGASYTNTYGEENIQGLVQKYRDLKDESMQEMLKMVIRFSQSSDLATCFVSVGVLHALGRNEDVQKAYRWAETQDDRARIISHLDIGKSVADYFISA
;
A
#
# COMPACT_ATOMS: atom_id res chain seq x y z
N MET A 1 29.79 9.05 5.87
CA MET A 1 29.11 9.21 4.57
C MET A 1 27.74 8.57 4.75
N LYS A 2 26.65 9.36 4.85
CA LYS A 2 25.29 8.78 4.81
C LYS A 2 25.13 8.26 3.38
N LEU A 3 24.93 6.95 3.22
CA LEU A 3 24.45 6.41 1.96
C LEU A 3 23.08 7.06 1.74
N GLU A 4 22.94 7.89 0.72
CA GLU A 4 21.62 8.36 0.32
C GLU A 4 20.88 7.15 -0.24
N THR A 5 19.92 6.65 0.53
CA THR A 5 19.02 5.57 0.11
C THR A 5 18.09 6.11 -0.97
N SER A 6 17.88 5.34 -2.04
CA SER A 6 16.98 5.74 -3.12
C SER A 6 15.52 5.76 -2.65
N LEU A 7 14.68 6.57 -3.29
CA LEU A 7 13.24 6.61 -2.99
C LEU A 7 12.61 5.21 -3.07
N GLU A 8 13.00 4.41 -4.07
CA GLU A 8 12.50 3.07 -4.24
C GLU A 8 12.84 2.17 -3.04
N GLU A 9 14.09 2.18 -2.58
CA GLU A 9 14.51 1.44 -1.39
C GLU A 9 13.78 1.91 -0.13
N GLU A 10 13.57 3.21 0.05
CA GLU A 10 12.81 3.74 1.18
C GLU A 10 11.34 3.31 1.14
N VAL A 11 10.71 3.29 -0.04
CA VAL A 11 9.33 2.83 -0.22
C VAL A 11 9.25 1.33 0.05
N LEU A 12 10.14 0.52 -0.52
CA LEU A 12 10.18 -0.93 -0.31
C LEU A 12 10.39 -1.28 1.17
N TYR A 13 11.27 -0.54 1.86
CA TYR A 13 11.48 -0.70 3.29
C TYR A 13 10.18 -0.53 4.10
N LEU A 14 9.33 0.44 3.73
CA LEU A 14 8.05 0.67 4.42
C LEU A 14 7.01 -0.43 4.14
N TYR A 15 7.13 -1.19 3.05
CA TYR A 15 6.33 -2.41 2.86
C TYR A 15 6.79 -3.55 3.78
N GLU A 16 8.06 -3.61 4.14
CA GLU A 16 8.66 -4.72 4.88
C GLU A 16 8.69 -4.50 6.39
N VAL A 17 8.81 -3.24 6.85
CA VAL A 17 9.09 -2.92 8.26
C VAL A 17 8.07 -1.92 8.83
N PRO A 18 7.41 -2.25 9.96
CA PRO A 18 7.45 -3.56 10.62
C PRO A 18 6.79 -4.64 9.77
N GLY A 19 7.20 -5.89 9.98
CA GLY A 19 6.54 -7.02 9.30
C GLY A 19 5.06 -7.07 9.68
N ILE A 20 4.20 -7.40 8.71
CA ILE A 20 2.78 -7.62 8.98
C ILE A 20 2.63 -8.83 9.90
N GLY A 21 1.88 -8.68 10.99
CA GLY A 21 1.76 -9.70 12.03
C GLY A 21 2.91 -9.72 13.05
N ALA A 22 3.89 -8.80 12.96
CA ALA A 22 5.00 -8.75 13.90
C ALA A 22 4.61 -8.26 15.31
N SER A 23 3.49 -7.55 15.45
CA SER A 23 2.98 -7.02 16.72
C SER A 23 1.45 -6.97 16.74
N TYR A 24 0.87 -6.74 17.93
CA TYR A 24 -0.57 -6.48 18.06
C TYR A 24 -0.99 -5.22 17.30
N THR A 25 -0.15 -4.18 17.30
CA THR A 25 -0.42 -2.90 16.62
C THR A 25 -0.31 -2.99 15.11
N ASN A 26 0.54 -3.88 14.58
CA ASN A 26 0.72 -4.08 13.13
C ASN A 26 0.21 -5.45 12.65
N THR A 27 -0.79 -6.02 13.33
CA THR A 27 -1.35 -7.33 12.95
C THR A 27 -1.89 -7.32 11.52
N TYR A 28 -2.47 -6.20 11.12
CA TYR A 28 -3.04 -6.00 9.79
C TYR A 28 -2.27 -4.95 8.98
N GLY A 29 -0.97 -4.73 9.20
CA GLY A 29 -0.18 -3.82 8.36
C GLY A 29 -0.57 -2.34 8.43
N GLU A 30 -1.27 -1.92 9.50
CA GLU A 30 -1.68 -0.52 9.70
C GLU A 30 -0.49 0.44 9.68
N GLU A 31 0.61 0.07 10.36
CA GLU A 31 1.82 0.90 10.43
C GLU A 31 2.50 1.03 9.05
N ASN A 32 2.47 -0.03 8.24
CA ASN A 32 2.99 0.01 6.86
C ASN A 32 2.19 0.99 6.00
N ILE A 33 0.86 0.90 6.05
CA ILE A 33 -0.02 1.78 5.28
C ILE A 33 0.16 3.23 5.73
N GLN A 34 0.13 3.50 7.03
CA GLN A 34 0.33 4.84 7.59
C GLN A 34 1.71 5.41 7.21
N GLY A 35 2.77 4.60 7.31
CA GLY A 35 4.12 4.99 6.94
C GLY A 35 4.23 5.38 5.47
N LEU A 36 3.65 4.59 4.56
CA LEU A 36 3.62 4.89 3.13
C LEU A 36 2.77 6.13 2.81
N VAL A 37 1.61 6.31 3.46
CA VAL A 37 0.77 7.50 3.30
C VAL A 37 1.51 8.75 3.78
N GLN A 38 2.18 8.67 4.93
CA GLN A 38 2.95 9.78 5.47
C GLN A 38 4.12 10.12 4.56
N LYS A 39 4.89 9.10 4.12
CA LYS A 39 5.97 9.27 3.15
C LYS A 39 5.48 9.98 1.90
N TYR A 40 4.36 9.54 1.32
CA TYR A 40 3.77 10.18 0.14
C TYR A 40 3.48 11.67 0.37
N ARG A 41 2.90 12.02 1.54
CA ARG A 41 2.54 13.40 1.90
C ARG A 41 3.77 14.29 2.14
N ASP A 42 4.90 13.70 2.55
CA ASP A 42 6.15 14.42 2.79
C ASP A 42 6.99 14.65 1.51
N LEU A 43 6.73 13.88 0.45
CA LEU A 43 7.39 14.04 -0.85
C LEU A 43 6.88 15.29 -1.60
N LYS A 44 7.68 15.73 -2.57
CA LYS A 44 7.34 16.85 -3.47
C LYS A 44 7.29 16.38 -4.91
N ASP A 45 6.40 17.01 -5.69
CA ASP A 45 6.28 16.95 -7.14
C ASP A 45 6.66 15.59 -7.77
N GLU A 46 7.86 15.49 -8.34
CA GLU A 46 8.32 14.32 -9.11
C GLU A 46 8.41 13.05 -8.27
N SER A 47 9.01 13.12 -7.08
CA SER A 47 9.13 11.96 -6.18
C SER A 47 7.76 11.48 -5.70
N MET A 48 6.82 12.40 -5.50
CA MET A 48 5.45 12.03 -5.16
C MET A 48 4.78 11.23 -6.31
N GLN A 49 4.98 11.66 -7.56
CA GLN A 49 4.46 10.93 -8.73
C GLN A 49 5.16 9.59 -8.94
N GLU A 50 6.46 9.52 -8.69
CA GLU A 50 7.24 8.27 -8.77
C GLU A 50 6.75 7.24 -7.75
N MET A 51 6.62 7.64 -6.48
CA MET A 51 6.04 6.78 -5.44
C MET A 51 4.62 6.34 -5.81
N LEU A 52 3.78 7.26 -6.31
CA LEU A 52 2.41 6.90 -6.71
C LEU A 52 2.40 5.82 -7.80
N LYS A 53 3.26 5.93 -8.82
CA LYS A 53 3.38 4.90 -9.87
C LYS A 53 3.79 3.56 -9.29
N MET A 54 4.69 3.53 -8.31
CA MET A 54 5.07 2.30 -7.62
C MET A 54 3.89 1.68 -6.89
N VAL A 55 3.17 2.45 -6.07
CA VAL A 55 2.00 1.94 -5.31
C VAL A 55 0.90 1.44 -6.26
N ILE A 56 0.63 2.14 -7.37
CA ILE A 56 -0.34 1.68 -8.38
C ILE A 56 0.09 0.34 -8.98
N ARG A 57 1.37 0.19 -9.34
CA ARG A 57 1.91 -1.08 -9.86
C ARG A 57 1.79 -2.20 -8.83
N PHE A 58 2.14 -1.93 -7.58
CA PHE A 58 2.11 -2.90 -6.48
C PHE A 58 0.69 -3.29 -6.04
N SER A 59 -0.29 -2.41 -6.25
CA SER A 59 -1.71 -2.75 -6.05
C SER A 59 -2.22 -3.88 -6.95
N GLN A 60 -1.48 -4.17 -8.02
CA GLN A 60 -1.76 -5.24 -8.99
C GLN A 60 -0.75 -6.38 -8.88
N SER A 61 -0.29 -6.67 -7.66
CA SER A 61 0.64 -7.78 -7.36
C SER A 61 -0.11 -9.03 -6.91
N SER A 62 0.40 -10.21 -7.29
CA SER A 62 -0.04 -11.49 -6.74
C SER A 62 0.50 -11.77 -5.34
N ASP A 63 1.50 -11.00 -4.89
CA ASP A 63 1.89 -11.00 -3.48
C ASP A 63 0.82 -10.32 -2.64
N LEU A 64 0.19 -11.10 -1.77
CA LEU A 64 -1.01 -10.69 -1.03
C LEU A 64 -0.74 -9.55 -0.06
N ALA A 65 0.44 -9.52 0.58
CA ALA A 65 0.83 -8.44 1.48
C ALA A 65 1.04 -7.13 0.69
N THR A 66 1.74 -7.23 -0.43
CA THR A 66 2.03 -6.09 -1.30
C THR A 66 0.75 -5.45 -1.86
N CYS A 67 -0.18 -6.25 -2.42
CA CYS A 67 -1.40 -5.68 -3.00
C CYS A 67 -2.37 -5.15 -1.92
N PHE A 68 -2.46 -5.85 -0.78
CA PHE A 68 -3.18 -5.42 0.43
C PHE A 68 -2.72 -4.03 0.89
N VAL A 69 -1.41 -3.85 1.16
CA VAL A 69 -0.86 -2.58 1.64
C VAL A 69 -1.07 -1.49 0.59
N SER A 70 -0.78 -1.80 -0.68
CA SER A 70 -0.88 -0.82 -1.77
C SER A 70 -2.30 -0.27 -1.94
N VAL A 71 -3.32 -1.13 -1.91
CA VAL A 71 -4.72 -0.68 -2.01
C VAL A 71 -5.13 0.13 -0.79
N GLY A 72 -4.69 -0.25 0.41
CA GLY A 72 -4.90 0.55 1.62
C GLY A 72 -4.32 1.96 1.48
N VAL A 73 -3.10 2.09 0.95
CA VAL A 73 -2.46 3.40 0.70
C VAL A 73 -3.23 4.21 -0.34
N LEU A 74 -3.59 3.61 -1.48
CA LEU A 74 -4.36 4.31 -2.52
C LEU A 74 -5.71 4.80 -1.98
N HIS A 75 -6.40 3.97 -1.20
CA HIS A 75 -7.67 4.31 -0.56
C HIS A 75 -7.50 5.48 0.42
N ALA A 76 -6.48 5.44 1.29
CA ALA A 76 -6.17 6.51 2.22
C ALA A 76 -5.74 7.84 1.59
N LEU A 77 -5.23 7.80 0.35
CA LEU A 77 -4.91 8.98 -0.44
C LEU A 77 -6.09 9.46 -1.31
N GLY A 78 -7.26 8.83 -1.21
CA GLY A 78 -8.45 9.16 -2.01
C GLY A 78 -8.30 8.84 -3.49
N ARG A 79 -7.38 7.93 -3.86
CA ARG A 79 -7.12 7.49 -5.26
C ARG A 79 -8.13 6.43 -5.70
N ASN A 80 -9.41 6.80 -5.65
CA ASN A 80 -10.54 5.88 -5.89
C ASN A 80 -10.46 5.19 -7.26
N GLU A 81 -10.05 5.89 -8.31
CA GLU A 81 -9.92 5.30 -9.64
C GLU A 81 -8.85 4.19 -9.68
N ASP A 82 -7.73 4.38 -8.99
CA ASP A 82 -6.64 3.41 -8.97
C ASP A 82 -6.99 2.21 -8.08
N VAL A 83 -7.73 2.42 -6.99
CA VAL A 83 -8.36 1.33 -6.23
C VAL A 83 -9.25 0.51 -7.15
N GLN A 84 -10.16 1.13 -7.90
CA GLN A 84 -11.04 0.40 -8.83
C GLN A 84 -10.27 -0.34 -9.92
N LYS A 85 -9.15 0.20 -10.40
CA LYS A 85 -8.26 -0.53 -11.33
C LYS A 85 -7.65 -1.78 -10.69
N ALA A 86 -7.22 -1.70 -9.43
CA ALA A 86 -6.70 -2.87 -8.70
C ALA A 86 -7.76 -3.98 -8.56
N TYR A 87 -9.01 -3.63 -8.23
CA TYR A 87 -10.11 -4.61 -8.18
C TYR A 87 -10.40 -5.22 -9.56
N ARG A 88 -10.45 -4.40 -10.62
CA ARG A 88 -10.66 -4.92 -11.99
C ARG A 88 -9.53 -5.85 -12.43
N TRP A 89 -8.29 -5.56 -12.04
CA TRP A 89 -7.16 -6.45 -12.28
C TRP A 89 -7.30 -7.75 -11.48
N ALA A 90 -7.73 -7.69 -10.21
CA ALA A 90 -7.90 -8.88 -9.38
C ALA A 90 -8.96 -9.83 -9.96
N GLU A 91 -10.03 -9.31 -10.57
CA GLU A 91 -11.08 -10.11 -11.24
C GLU A 91 -10.56 -10.95 -12.42
N THR A 92 -9.43 -10.57 -13.01
CA THR A 92 -8.82 -11.31 -14.13
C THR A 92 -7.81 -12.37 -13.69
N GLN A 93 -7.54 -12.50 -12.39
CA GLN A 93 -6.59 -13.48 -11.84
C GLN A 93 -7.27 -14.82 -11.50
N ASP A 94 -6.51 -15.92 -11.55
CA ASP A 94 -7.02 -17.26 -11.23
C ASP A 94 -7.48 -17.37 -9.76
N ASP A 95 -6.78 -16.71 -8.84
CA ASP A 95 -7.06 -16.69 -7.40
C ASP A 95 -7.84 -15.44 -6.96
N ARG A 96 -8.63 -14.84 -7.87
CA ARG A 96 -9.37 -13.58 -7.67
C ARG A 96 -10.02 -13.42 -6.30
N ALA A 97 -10.69 -14.45 -5.78
CA ALA A 97 -11.43 -14.37 -4.52
C ALA A 97 -10.50 -14.12 -3.33
N ARG A 98 -9.30 -14.71 -3.36
CA ARG A 98 -8.28 -14.52 -2.34
C ARG A 98 -7.67 -13.12 -2.42
N ILE A 99 -7.33 -12.68 -3.62
CA ILE A 99 -6.78 -11.33 -3.85
C ILE A 99 -7.79 -10.26 -3.43
N ILE A 100 -9.03 -10.33 -3.92
CA ILE A 100 -10.10 -9.38 -3.59
C ILE A 100 -10.30 -9.29 -2.08
N SER A 101 -10.33 -10.44 -1.38
CA SER A 101 -10.43 -10.44 0.09
C SER A 101 -9.28 -9.69 0.76
N HIS A 102 -8.07 -9.72 0.22
CA HIS A 102 -6.94 -8.95 0.76
C HIS A 102 -7.04 -7.47 0.42
N LEU A 103 -7.55 -7.11 -0.76
CA LEU A 103 -7.84 -5.71 -1.10
C LEU A 103 -8.88 -5.11 -0.14
N ASP A 104 -9.92 -5.88 0.20
CA ASP A 104 -10.97 -5.47 1.15
C ASP A 104 -10.42 -5.24 2.56
N ILE A 105 -9.49 -6.10 3.02
CA ILE A 105 -8.78 -5.88 4.29
C ILE A 105 -7.98 -4.57 4.22
N GLY A 106 -7.28 -4.32 3.11
CA GLY A 106 -6.49 -3.09 2.88
C GLY A 106 -7.32 -1.83 3.05
N LYS A 107 -8.48 -1.80 2.39
CA LYS A 107 -9.43 -0.70 2.53
C LYS A 107 -9.97 -0.56 3.95
N SER A 108 -10.33 -1.68 4.58
CA SER A 108 -10.92 -1.66 5.92
C SER A 108 -9.95 -1.12 6.97
N VAL A 109 -8.67 -1.51 6.89
CA VAL A 109 -7.61 -0.96 7.74
C VAL A 109 -7.42 0.54 7.47
N ALA A 110 -7.43 0.95 6.20
CA ALA A 110 -7.36 2.35 5.84
C ALA A 110 -8.53 3.17 6.39
N ASP A 111 -9.77 2.70 6.24
CA ASP A 111 -10.97 3.36 6.77
C ASP A 111 -10.88 3.55 8.30
N TYR A 112 -10.37 2.55 9.02
CA TYR A 112 -10.21 2.61 10.48
C TYR A 112 -9.39 3.83 10.91
N PHE A 113 -8.17 4.01 10.38
CA PHE A 113 -7.32 5.12 10.82
C PHE A 113 -7.63 6.47 10.13
N ILE A 114 -8.33 6.49 8.99
CA ILE A 114 -8.82 7.75 8.39
C ILE A 114 -9.95 8.34 9.24
N SER A 115 -10.76 7.47 9.86
CA SER A 115 -11.90 7.85 10.69
C SER A 115 -11.57 8.11 12.16
N ALA A 116 -10.37 7.74 12.61
CA ALA A 116 -9.86 7.94 13.97
C ALA A 116 -9.29 9.35 14.18
#